data_AF-A0A821Q678-F1
#
_entry.id   AF-A0A821Q678-F1
#
_cell.length_a   1.000
_cell.length_b   1.000
_cell.length_c   1.000
_cell.angle_alpha   90.00
_cell.angle_beta   90.00
_cell.angle_gamma   90.00
#
_symmetry.space_group_name_H-M   'P 1'
#
loop_
_entity.id
_entity.type
_entity.pdbx_description
1 polymer ?
#
loop_
_entity_poly.entity_id
_entity_poly.type
_entity_poly.pdbx_seq_one_letter_code
_entity_poly.pdbx_strand_id
1 'polypeptide(L)'
;MGINTRTEKIEHFNVPKIIPDTEYQRMMRGLNYSQRKYTLNVMNLIKNGDKESFYFINGGAGVGKSTLIKAVYQSILRFYNSLPGSNPETNRAAL
;
A
#
# COMPACT_ATOMS: atom_id res chain seq x y z
N MET A 1 -33.11 -0.69 34.57
CA MET A 1 -31.95 -1.37 33.96
C MET A 1 -31.68 -0.72 32.61
N GLY A 2 -30.66 0.14 32.53
CA GLY A 2 -30.28 0.80 31.28
C GLY A 2 -29.37 -0.11 30.46
N ILE A 3 -29.71 -0.32 29.20
CA ILE A 3 -28.92 -1.13 28.26
C ILE A 3 -27.66 -0.30 27.93
N ASN A 4 -26.50 -0.74 28.38
CA ASN A 4 -25.21 -0.16 28.00
C ASN A 4 -24.85 -0.68 26.61
N THR A 5 -25.27 0.02 25.56
CA THR A 5 -24.78 -0.23 24.20
C THR A 5 -23.38 0.39 24.08
N ARG A 6 -22.37 -0.41 24.40
CA ARG A 6 -20.97 -0.11 24.07
C ARG A 6 -20.87 -0.08 22.54
N THR A 7 -20.92 1.12 21.95
CA THR A 7 -20.63 1.32 20.53
C THR A 7 -19.16 1.00 20.30
N GLU A 8 -18.87 -0.18 19.77
CA GLU A 8 -17.55 -0.50 19.26
C GLU A 8 -17.20 0.54 18.19
N LYS A 9 -16.06 1.22 18.34
CA LYS A 9 -15.53 2.10 17.30
C LYS A 9 -15.09 1.21 16.15
N ILE A 10 -15.96 1.04 15.16
CA ILE A 10 -15.61 0.36 13.90
C ILE A 10 -14.60 1.27 13.18
N GLU A 11 -13.33 0.87 13.14
CA GLU A 11 -12.34 1.56 12.33
C GLU A 11 -12.55 1.22 10.86
N HIS A 12 -13.08 2.17 10.09
CA HIS A 12 -13.23 2.03 8.66
C HIS A 12 -11.86 2.18 7.97
N PHE A 13 -11.29 1.06 7.50
CA PHE A 13 -10.10 1.09 6.67
C PHE A 13 -10.48 1.41 5.21
N ASN A 14 -10.18 2.63 4.76
CA ASN A 14 -10.35 2.99 3.37
C ASN A 14 -9.22 2.41 2.53
N VAL A 15 -9.54 1.43 1.68
CA VAL A 15 -8.58 0.90 0.70
C VAL A 15 -8.10 2.05 -0.20
N PRO A 16 -6.78 2.29 -0.32
CA PRO A 16 -6.28 3.33 -1.20
C PRO A 16 -6.71 3.10 -2.65
N LYS A 17 -7.25 4.13 -3.29
CA LYS A 17 -7.64 4.06 -4.70
C LYS A 17 -6.40 4.06 -5.60
N ILE A 18 -6.47 3.32 -6.71
CA ILE A 18 -5.46 3.42 -7.76
C ILE A 18 -5.52 4.83 -8.36
N ILE A 19 -4.38 5.51 -8.38
CA ILE A 19 -4.23 6.81 -9.05
C ILE A 19 -4.04 6.61 -10.55
N PRO A 20 -4.30 7.62 -11.40
CA PRO A 20 -4.03 7.54 -12.84
C PRO A 20 -2.58 7.16 -13.17
N ASP A 21 -2.39 6.44 -14.28
CA ASP A 21 -1.06 5.96 -14.72
C ASP A 21 -0.06 7.10 -14.92
N THR A 22 -0.51 8.23 -15.44
CA THR A 22 0.32 9.43 -15.62
C THR A 22 0.83 9.98 -14.28
N GLU A 23 -0.02 10.03 -13.26
CA GLU A 23 0.35 10.46 -11.91
C GLU A 23 1.33 9.47 -11.27
N TYR A 24 1.06 8.16 -11.41
CA TYR A 24 1.92 7.10 -10.92
C TYR A 24 3.31 7.18 -11.57
N GLN A 25 3.39 7.26 -12.90
CA GLN A 25 4.65 7.36 -13.63
C GLN A 25 5.44 8.61 -13.23
N ARG A 26 4.76 9.76 -13.07
CA ARG A 26 5.41 10.99 -12.60
C ARG A 26 5.99 10.82 -11.20
N MET A 27 5.23 10.23 -10.28
CA MET A 27 5.70 9.94 -8.92
C MET A 27 6.92 9.00 -8.94
N MET A 28 6.85 7.90 -9.70
CA MET A 28 7.94 6.92 -9.78
C MET A 28 9.22 7.51 -10.38
N ARG A 29 9.11 8.42 -11.35
CA ARG A 29 10.24 9.16 -11.93
C ARG A 29 10.82 10.19 -10.96
N GLY A 30 10.02 10.72 -10.05
CA GLY A 30 10.44 11.72 -9.05
C GLY A 30 11.09 11.15 -7.80
N LEU A 31 11.15 9.81 -7.65
CA LEU A 31 11.81 9.19 -6.50
C LEU A 31 13.32 9.37 -6.58
N ASN A 32 13.93 9.71 -5.45
CA ASN A 32 15.39 9.66 -5.33
C ASN A 32 15.90 8.20 -5.33
N TYR A 33 17.21 8.02 -5.43
CA TYR A 33 17.84 6.69 -5.50
C TYR A 33 17.41 5.76 -4.35
N SER A 34 17.47 6.24 -3.10
CA SER A 34 17.14 5.43 -1.93
C SER A 34 15.67 5.02 -1.89
N GLN A 35 14.77 5.95 -2.20
CA GLN A 35 13.33 5.69 -2.29
C GLN A 35 12.99 4.69 -3.40
N ARG A 36 13.63 4.84 -4.57
CA ARG A 36 13.45 3.94 -5.71
C ARG A 36 13.97 2.53 -5.39
N LYS A 37 15.18 2.43 -4.82
CA LYS A 37 15.78 1.16 -4.38
C LYS A 37 14.88 0.45 -3.37
N TYR A 38 14.38 1.18 -2.38
CA TYR A 38 13.46 0.63 -1.38
C TYR A 38 12.19 0.08 -2.04
N THR A 39 11.55 0.88 -2.90
CA THR A 39 10.32 0.47 -3.60
C THR A 39 10.54 -0.79 -4.44
N LEU A 40 11.65 -0.88 -5.17
CA LEU A 40 11.99 -2.06 -5.97
C LEU A 40 12.25 -3.30 -5.12
N ASN A 41 12.94 -3.15 -3.98
CA ASN A 41 13.18 -4.27 -3.07
C ASN A 41 11.88 -4.83 -2.50
N VAL A 42 10.97 -3.96 -2.05
CA VAL A 42 9.63 -4.36 -1.57
C VAL A 42 8.89 -5.14 -2.67
N MET A 43 8.88 -4.61 -3.89
CA MET A 43 8.22 -5.29 -5.01
C MET A 43 8.86 -6.63 -5.38
N ASN A 44 10.19 -6.75 -5.25
CA ASN A 44 10.89 -8.00 -5.50
C ASN A 44 10.48 -9.08 -4.49
N LEU A 45 10.43 -8.73 -3.19
CA LEU A 45 10.00 -9.66 -2.14
C LEU A 45 8.55 -10.13 -2.37
N ILE A 46 7.65 -9.19 -2.66
CA ILE A 46 6.22 -9.50 -2.92
C ILE A 46 6.06 -10.42 -4.13
N LYS A 47 6.76 -10.14 -5.23
CA LYS A 47 6.69 -10.97 -6.45
C LYS A 47 7.23 -12.38 -6.24
N ASN A 48 8.17 -12.56 -5.32
CA ASN A 48 8.78 -13.85 -5.04
C ASN A 48 8.04 -14.63 -3.94
N GLY A 49 6.89 -14.14 -3.48
CA GLY A 49 6.01 -14.88 -2.57
C GLY A 49 6.44 -14.85 -1.11
N ASP A 50 7.24 -13.86 -0.70
CA ASP A 50 7.52 -13.64 0.72
C ASP A 50 6.22 -13.25 1.43
N LYS A 51 5.79 -14.10 2.38
CA LYS A 51 4.42 -14.05 2.92
C LYS A 51 4.21 -12.88 3.87
N GLU A 52 5.25 -12.48 4.60
CA GLU A 52 5.15 -11.46 5.64
C GLU A 52 6.46 -10.68 5.74
N SER A 53 6.36 -9.35 5.71
CA SER A 53 7.54 -8.49 5.83
C SER A 53 7.16 -7.22 6.59
N PHE A 54 7.81 -6.99 7.72
CA PHE A 54 7.67 -5.75 8.48
C PHE A 54 8.65 -4.71 7.95
N TYR A 55 8.12 -3.61 7.47
CA TYR A 55 8.87 -2.53 6.84
C TYR A 55 8.96 -1.33 7.77
N PHE A 56 10.18 -0.92 8.08
CA PHE A 56 10.44 0.31 8.84
C PHE A 56 11.00 1.40 7.90
N ILE A 57 10.36 2.57 7.92
CA ILE A 57 10.78 3.74 7.13
C ILE A 57 11.14 4.87 8.09
N ASN A 58 12.43 5.21 8.16
CA ASN A 58 12.93 6.34 8.94
C ASN A 58 13.37 7.49 8.02
N GLY A 59 13.35 8.71 8.56
CA GLY A 59 13.87 9.91 7.91
C GLY A 59 13.35 11.19 8.55
N GLY A 60 14.06 12.31 8.34
CA GLY A 60 13.69 13.62 8.84
C GLY A 60 12.34 14.15 8.33
N ALA A 61 11.88 15.28 8.85
CA ALA A 61 10.71 15.98 8.31
C ALA A 61 10.97 16.44 6.86
N GLY A 62 9.94 16.43 6.02
CA GLY A 62 10.02 16.91 4.63
C GLY A 62 10.74 16.01 3.61
N VAL A 63 11.41 14.93 4.03
CA VAL A 63 12.18 14.04 3.12
C VAL A 63 11.35 13.19 2.16
N GLY A 64 10.02 13.31 2.19
CA GLY A 64 9.13 12.58 1.28
C GLY A 64 8.74 11.16 1.73
N LYS A 65 8.66 10.89 3.04
CA LYS A 65 8.22 9.58 3.56
C LYS A 65 6.83 9.17 3.03
N SER A 66 5.87 10.09 3.02
CA SER A 66 4.52 9.85 2.48
C SER A 66 4.55 9.53 0.98
N THR A 67 5.45 10.17 0.23
CA THR A 67 5.66 9.89 -1.20
C THR A 67 6.20 8.47 -1.40
N LEU A 68 7.17 8.05 -0.58
CA LEU A 68 7.70 6.68 -0.63
C LEU A 68 6.63 5.64 -0.30
N ILE A 69 5.87 5.84 0.78
CA ILE A 69 4.76 4.95 1.15
C ILE A 69 3.75 4.88 0.00
N LYS A 70 3.43 6.03 -0.62
CA LYS A 70 2.54 6.10 -1.79
C LYS A 70 3.06 5.31 -3.00
N ALA A 71 4.34 5.43 -3.31
CA ALA A 71 4.97 4.66 -4.38
C ALA A 71 4.92 3.16 -4.12
N VAL A 72 5.18 2.73 -2.88
CA VAL A 72 5.11 1.33 -2.48
C VAL A 72 3.69 0.80 -2.64
N TYR A 73 2.70 1.37 -1.95
CA TYR A 73 1.35 0.79 -1.98
C TYR A 73 0.72 0.83 -3.38
N GLN A 74 0.99 1.87 -4.18
CA GLN A 74 0.49 1.93 -5.57
C GLN A 74 1.13 0.84 -6.44
N SER A 75 2.41 0.54 -6.25
CA SER A 75 3.09 -0.53 -6.99
C SER A 75 2.53 -1.90 -6.63
N ILE A 76 2.20 -2.12 -5.35
CA ILE A 76 1.59 -3.34 -4.83
C ILE A 76 0.18 -3.53 -5.42
N LEU A 77 -0.68 -2.51 -5.30
CA LEU A 77 -2.05 -2.56 -5.83
C LEU A 77 -2.07 -2.85 -7.33
N ARG A 78 -1.19 -2.18 -8.09
CA ARG A 78 -1.10 -2.38 -9.55
C ARG A 78 -0.61 -3.78 -9.92
N PHE A 79 0.33 -4.34 -9.16
CA PHE A 79 0.79 -5.71 -9.37
C PHE A 79 -0.34 -6.70 -9.16
N TYR A 80 -1.03 -6.66 -8.01
CA TYR A 80 -2.11 -7.60 -7.74
C TYR A 80 -3.31 -7.45 -8.70
N ASN A 81 -3.65 -6.21 -9.08
CA ASN A 81 -4.70 -5.97 -10.06
C ASN A 81 -4.32 -6.38 -11.50
N SER A 82 -3.03 -6.58 -11.79
CA SER A 82 -2.59 -7.11 -13.09
C SER A 82 -2.60 -8.64 -13.17
N LEU A 83 -2.76 -9.35 -12.04
CA LEU A 83 -2.76 -10.80 -12.03
C LEU A 83 -4.09 -11.35 -12.56
N PRO A 84 -4.09 -12.21 -13.60
CA PRO A 84 -5.31 -12.83 -14.11
C PRO A 84 -5.94 -13.75 -13.05
N GLY A 85 -7.26 -13.72 -12.93
CA GLY A 85 -8.02 -14.57 -11.98
C GLY A 85 -8.22 -13.98 -10.58
N SER A 86 -7.61 -12.83 -10.27
CA SER A 86 -7.85 -12.11 -9.01
C SER A 86 -9.05 -11.18 -9.17
N ASN A 87 -10.27 -11.66 -8.95
CA ASN A 87 -11.42 -10.77 -8.80
C ASN A 87 -11.30 -10.03 -7.44
N PRO A 88 -11.15 -8.69 -7.42
CA PRO A 88 -11.02 -7.93 -6.18
C PRO A 88 -12.23 -8.07 -5.25
N GLU A 89 -13.39 -8.46 -5.80
CA GLU A 89 -14.63 -8.66 -5.05
C GLU A 89 -14.69 -10.00 -4.31
N THR A 90 -13.90 -11.00 -4.72
CA THR A 90 -13.86 -12.31 -4.06
C THR A 90 -12.89 -12.38 -2.89
N ASN A 91 -11.90 -11.48 -2.81
CA ASN A 91 -11.07 -11.31 -1.62
C ASN A 91 -11.77 -10.38 -0.63
N ARG A 92 -12.91 -10.84 -0.09
CA ARG A 92 -13.37 -10.30 1.19
C ARG A 92 -12.25 -10.60 2.19
N ALA A 93 -11.52 -9.57 2.60
CA ALA A 93 -10.82 -9.62 3.87
C ALA A 93 -11.88 -10.04 4.88
N ALA A 94 -11.79 -11.27 5.38
CA ALA A 94 -12.56 -11.72 6.51
C ALA A 94 -12.09 -10.86 7.70
N LEU A 95 -12.77 -9.73 7.89
CA LEU A 95 -12.86 -9.02 9.14
C LEU A 95 -14.09 -9.54 9.88
#